data_AF-A0A1V5LR54-F1
#
_entry.id   AF-A0A1V5LR54-F1
#
_cell.length_a   1.000
_cell.length_b   1.000
_cell.length_c   1.000
_cell.angle_alpha   90.00
_cell.angle_beta   90.00
_cell.angle_gamma   90.00
#
_symmetry.space_group_name_H-M   'P 1'
#
loop_
_entity.id
_entity.type
_entity.pdbx_description
1 polymer ?
#
loop_
_entity_poly.entity_id
_entity_poly.type
_entity_poly.pdbx_seq_one_letter_code
_entity_poly.pdbx_strand_id
1 'polypeptide(L)'
;MKKHLDDAVKAQAGQTKLGQYCTRLGIGLWMQGGDKCKESMKYFLLAQRIFYKQPQEKRPMPNWFFNCHLYPGLYYNGQRKWAEAEQDWRKCINIAAGAPINLISKEWRKISLQQLHIALVGQGKTVEAKAVQEQLKKM
;
A
#
# COMPACT_ATOMS: atom_id res chain seq x y z
N MET A 1 -20.38 27.01 4.87
CA MET A 1 -19.51 26.16 4.02
C MET A 1 -18.02 26.50 4.14
N LYS A 2 -17.60 27.75 3.89
CA LYS A 2 -16.18 28.18 3.94
C LYS A 2 -15.49 27.92 5.30
N LYS A 3 -16.18 28.21 6.41
CA LYS A 3 -15.69 28.05 7.79
C LYS A 3 -15.32 26.61 8.17
N HIS A 4 -16.04 25.61 7.64
CA HIS A 4 -15.74 24.18 7.91
C HIS A 4 -14.54 23.65 7.12
N LEU A 5 -14.18 24.31 6.00
CA LEU A 5 -13.03 23.93 5.19
C LEU A 5 -11.72 24.39 5.85
N ASP A 6 -11.70 25.61 6.39
CA ASP A 6 -10.54 26.16 7.09
C ASP A 6 -10.25 25.41 8.40
N ASP A 7 -11.28 24.97 9.11
CA ASP A 7 -11.14 24.11 10.30
C ASP A 7 -10.66 22.69 9.94
N ALA A 8 -11.11 22.12 8.81
CA ALA A 8 -10.64 20.82 8.31
C ALA A 8 -9.18 20.85 7.83
N VAL A 9 -8.73 21.99 7.30
CA VAL A 9 -7.33 22.26 6.93
C VAL A 9 -6.47 22.41 8.18
N LYS A 10 -6.93 23.12 9.22
CA LYS A 10 -6.24 23.27 10.52
C LYS A 10 -6.18 21.96 11.32
N ALA A 11 -7.21 21.11 11.26
CA ALA A 11 -7.27 19.85 12.01
C ALA A 11 -6.44 18.70 11.40
N GLN A 12 -5.92 18.86 10.19
CA GLN A 12 -5.42 17.80 9.29
C GLN A 12 -6.46 16.73 8.91
N ALA A 13 -7.70 16.82 9.39
CA ALA A 13 -8.79 15.89 9.11
C ALA A 13 -9.17 15.83 7.61
N GLY A 14 -8.94 16.92 6.87
CA GLY A 14 -9.14 16.96 5.41
C GLY A 14 -8.09 16.15 4.63
N GLN A 15 -6.88 16.00 5.18
CA GLN A 15 -5.78 15.30 4.51
C GLN A 15 -6.05 13.80 4.46
N THR A 16 -6.48 13.18 5.56
CA THR A 16 -6.80 11.74 5.55
C THR A 16 -7.95 11.40 4.58
N LYS A 17 -9.01 12.22 4.52
CA LYS A 17 -10.09 12.04 3.53
C LYS A 17 -9.61 12.21 2.09
N LEU A 18 -8.75 13.19 1.82
CA LEU A 18 -8.14 13.37 0.51
C LEU A 18 -7.28 12.15 0.13
N GLY A 19 -6.46 11.64 1.05
CA GLY A 19 -5.67 10.43 0.80
C GLY A 19 -6.56 9.21 0.51
N GLN A 20 -7.67 9.03 1.24
CA GLN A 20 -8.65 7.97 0.97
C GLN A 20 -9.28 8.12 -0.43
N TYR A 21 -9.62 9.35 -0.82
CA TYR A 21 -10.12 9.64 -2.16
C TYR A 21 -9.08 9.29 -3.23
N CYS A 22 -7.82 9.68 -3.05
CA CYS A 22 -6.73 9.30 -3.95
C CYS A 22 -6.58 7.78 -4.05
N THR A 23 -6.61 7.04 -2.94
CA THR A 23 -6.57 5.58 -2.97
C THR A 23 -7.75 5.00 -3.74
N ARG A 24 -8.98 5.50 -3.53
CA ARG A 24 -10.19 5.03 -4.25
C ARG A 24 -10.10 5.29 -5.75
N LEU A 25 -9.68 6.48 -6.15
CA LEU A 25 -9.50 6.85 -7.56
C LEU A 25 -8.40 6.01 -8.22
N GLY A 26 -7.29 5.79 -7.52
CA GLY A 26 -6.21 4.90 -7.96
C GLY A 26 -6.72 3.48 -8.22
N ILE A 27 -7.51 2.93 -7.30
CA ILE A 27 -8.14 1.60 -7.47
C ILE A 27 -9.04 1.59 -8.71
N GLY A 28 -9.90 2.60 -8.86
CA GLY A 28 -10.81 2.70 -10.01
C GLY A 28 -10.08 2.71 -11.34
N LEU A 29 -8.95 3.42 -11.43
CA LEU A 29 -8.10 3.43 -12.63
C LEU A 29 -7.36 2.11 -12.82
N TRP A 30 -6.84 1.52 -11.75
CA TRP A 30 -6.17 0.21 -11.83
C TRP A 30 -7.09 -0.86 -12.42
N MET A 31 -8.35 -0.90 -12.01
CA MET A 31 -9.32 -1.88 -12.49
C MET A 31 -9.68 -1.73 -13.97
N GLN A 32 -9.38 -0.60 -14.60
CA GLN A 32 -9.54 -0.42 -16.04
C GLN A 32 -8.41 -1.09 -16.85
N GLY A 33 -7.30 -1.45 -16.21
CA GLY A 33 -6.18 -2.15 -16.85
C GLY A 33 -5.35 -1.28 -17.81
N GLY A 34 -4.38 -1.92 -18.47
CA GLY A 34 -3.53 -1.29 -19.49
C GLY A 34 -2.82 -0.02 -18.99
N ASP A 35 -2.88 1.04 -19.79
CA ASP A 35 -2.25 2.32 -19.46
C ASP A 35 -2.80 2.97 -18.18
N LYS A 36 -4.03 2.62 -17.77
CA LYS A 36 -4.63 3.15 -16.54
C LYS A 36 -3.96 2.63 -15.28
N CYS A 37 -3.31 1.45 -15.33
CA CYS A 37 -2.47 0.99 -14.23
C CYS A 37 -1.29 1.95 -13.98
N LYS A 38 -0.63 2.42 -15.04
CA LYS A 38 0.45 3.42 -14.92
C LYS A 38 -0.09 4.76 -14.43
N GLU A 39 -1.24 5.20 -14.96
CA GLU A 39 -1.87 6.44 -14.52
C GLU A 39 -2.24 6.41 -13.03
N SER A 40 -2.72 5.26 -12.53
CA SER A 40 -3.16 5.10 -11.14
C SER A 40 -2.06 5.39 -10.11
N MET A 41 -0.79 5.16 -10.48
CA MET A 41 0.36 5.31 -9.59
C MET A 41 0.47 6.70 -8.99
N LYS A 42 0.16 7.76 -9.76
CA LYS A 42 0.24 9.14 -9.26
C LYS A 42 -0.67 9.36 -8.04
N TYR A 43 -1.82 8.69 -8.00
CA TYR A 43 -2.77 8.81 -6.90
C TYR A 43 -2.36 7.97 -5.69
N PHE A 44 -1.83 6.77 -5.88
CA PHE A 44 -1.31 5.97 -4.77
C PHE A 44 -0.10 6.63 -4.09
N LEU A 45 0.85 7.14 -4.88
CA LEU A 45 2.01 7.86 -4.34
C LEU A 45 1.61 9.16 -3.63
N LEU A 46 0.59 9.87 -4.14
CA LEU A 46 0.03 11.03 -3.46
C LEU A 46 -0.63 10.63 -2.13
N ALA A 47 -1.42 9.55 -2.11
CA ALA A 47 -2.04 9.02 -0.91
C ALA A 47 -0.98 8.63 0.15
N GLN A 48 0.09 7.93 -0.25
CA GLN A 48 1.21 7.61 0.63
C GLN A 48 1.79 8.87 1.27
N ARG A 49 2.14 9.89 0.47
CA ARG A 49 2.68 11.17 0.98
C ARG A 49 1.74 11.84 1.98
N ILE A 50 0.44 11.85 1.68
CA ILE A 50 -0.57 12.45 2.55
C ILE A 50 -0.68 11.69 3.88
N PHE A 51 -0.74 10.36 3.84
CA PHE A 51 -0.89 9.52 5.02
C PHE A 51 0.35 9.55 5.91
N TYR A 52 1.56 9.49 5.34
CA TYR A 52 2.80 9.55 6.12
C TYR A 52 3.06 10.93 6.73
N LYS A 53 2.47 12.00 6.20
CA LYS A 53 2.52 13.34 6.81
C LYS A 53 1.65 13.45 8.07
N GLN A 54 0.69 12.53 8.28
CA GLN A 54 -0.13 12.51 9.49
C GLN A 54 0.66 11.95 10.69
N PRO A 55 0.39 12.45 11.92
CA PRO A 55 0.71 11.76 13.16
C PRO A 55 0.20 10.32 13.13
N GLN A 56 0.87 9.40 13.84
CA GLN A 56 0.57 7.97 13.77
C GLN A 56 -0.89 7.67 14.15
N GLU A 57 -1.42 8.39 15.14
CA GLU A 57 -2.79 8.27 15.67
C GLU A 57 -3.85 8.77 14.67
N LYS A 58 -3.46 9.57 13.68
CA LYS A 58 -4.32 10.17 12.65
C LYS A 58 -4.16 9.52 11.27
N ARG A 59 -3.32 8.49 11.15
CA ARG A 59 -3.17 7.71 9.92
C ARG A 59 -4.48 7.00 9.57
N PRO A 60 -4.72 6.70 8.29
CA PRO A 60 -5.98 6.11 7.88
C PRO A 60 -6.14 4.69 8.44
N MET A 61 -7.37 4.18 8.36
CA MET A 61 -7.64 2.77 8.64
C MET A 61 -6.70 1.84 7.84
N PRO A 62 -6.30 0.67 8.40
CA PRO A 62 -5.30 -0.19 7.78
C PRO A 62 -5.57 -0.56 6.33
N ASN A 63 -6.82 -0.78 5.92
CA ASN A 63 -7.17 -1.13 4.54
C ASN A 63 -6.79 -0.03 3.53
N TRP A 64 -6.99 1.24 3.88
CA TRP A 64 -6.60 2.36 3.01
C TRP A 64 -5.09 2.48 2.90
N PHE A 65 -4.39 2.29 4.03
CA PHE A 65 -2.94 2.39 4.06
C PHE A 65 -2.29 1.21 3.34
N PHE A 66 -2.86 0.02 3.49
CA PHE A 66 -2.45 -1.18 2.78
C PHE A 66 -2.61 -1.00 1.28
N ASN A 67 -3.78 -0.54 0.82
CA ASN A 67 -4.06 -0.37 -0.61
C ASN A 67 -3.12 0.65 -1.28
N CYS A 68 -2.75 1.74 -0.62
CA CYS A 68 -1.83 2.69 -1.24
C CYS A 68 -0.39 2.14 -1.40
N HIS A 69 -0.04 1.02 -0.76
CA HIS A 69 1.21 0.29 -0.99
C HIS A 69 1.02 -0.95 -1.89
N LEU A 70 -0.12 -1.63 -1.78
CA LEU A 70 -0.44 -2.85 -2.55
C LEU A 70 -0.29 -2.63 -4.06
N TYR A 71 -0.97 -1.63 -4.60
CA TYR A 71 -1.00 -1.41 -6.04
C TYR A 71 0.35 -0.93 -6.59
N PRO A 72 1.08 0.00 -5.92
CA PRO A 72 2.48 0.26 -6.24
C PRO A 72 3.37 -0.99 -6.21
N GLY A 73 3.26 -1.83 -5.17
CA GLY A 73 4.03 -3.08 -5.09
C GLY A 73 3.75 -4.03 -6.26
N LEU A 74 2.48 -4.20 -6.65
CA LEU A 74 2.10 -4.97 -7.83
C LEU A 74 2.67 -4.37 -9.12
N TYR A 75 2.54 -3.05 -9.27
CA TYR A 75 3.04 -2.33 -10.44
C TYR A 75 4.56 -2.50 -10.58
N TYR A 76 5.31 -2.27 -9.51
CA TYR A 76 6.76 -2.37 -9.51
C TYR A 76 7.25 -3.80 -9.76
N ASN A 77 6.62 -4.82 -9.16
CA ASN A 77 6.90 -6.21 -9.49
C ASN A 77 6.65 -6.50 -10.98
N GLY A 78 5.51 -6.07 -11.53
CA GLY A 78 5.19 -6.23 -12.95
C GLY A 78 6.21 -5.57 -13.87
N GLN A 79 6.79 -4.44 -13.45
CA GLN A 79 7.84 -3.71 -14.17
C GLN A 79 9.26 -4.19 -13.84
N ARG A 80 9.41 -5.27 -13.05
CA ARG A 80 10.70 -5.79 -12.57
C ARG A 80 11.54 -4.77 -11.79
N LYS A 81 10.89 -3.76 -11.21
CA LYS A 81 11.48 -2.76 -10.31
C LYS A 81 11.49 -3.32 -8.89
N TRP A 82 12.35 -4.32 -8.70
CA TRP A 82 12.28 -5.20 -7.53
C TRP A 82 12.57 -4.49 -6.22
N ALA A 83 13.47 -3.52 -6.21
CA ALA A 83 13.82 -2.77 -5.00
C ALA A 83 12.65 -1.91 -4.51
N GLU A 84 11.97 -1.20 -5.42
CA GLU A 84 10.78 -0.41 -5.12
C GLU A 84 9.62 -1.32 -4.69
N ALA A 85 9.42 -2.46 -5.38
CA ALA A 85 8.41 -3.43 -4.99
C ALA A 85 8.64 -3.98 -3.58
N GLU A 86 9.89 -4.36 -3.24
CA GLU A 86 10.24 -4.82 -1.89
C GLU A 86 9.84 -3.79 -0.82
N GLN A 87 10.11 -2.50 -1.06
CA GLN A 87 9.76 -1.44 -0.11
C GLN A 87 8.26 -1.41 0.16
N ASP A 88 7.43 -1.42 -0.88
CA ASP A 88 5.97 -1.44 -0.75
C ASP A 88 5.46 -2.72 -0.08
N TRP A 89 5.99 -3.89 -0.44
CA TRP A 89 5.54 -5.16 0.16
C TRP A 89 5.88 -5.28 1.64
N ARG A 90 7.05 -4.78 2.06
CA ARG A 90 7.39 -4.68 3.49
C ARG A 90 6.42 -3.75 4.23
N LYS A 91 5.98 -2.64 3.62
CA LYS A 91 4.94 -1.78 4.21
C LYS A 91 3.61 -2.52 4.33
N CYS A 92 3.16 -3.22 3.28
CA CYS A 92 1.96 -4.04 3.31
C CYS A 92 1.98 -5.07 4.46
N ILE A 93 3.08 -5.80 4.63
CA ILE A 93 3.24 -6.79 5.70
C ILE A 93 3.17 -6.14 7.09
N ASN A 94 3.87 -5.02 7.29
CA ASN A 94 3.86 -4.32 8.57
C ASN A 94 2.47 -3.77 8.92
N ILE A 95 1.76 -3.19 7.94
CA ILE A 95 0.39 -2.71 8.12
C ILE A 95 -0.53 -3.88 8.46
N ALA A 96 -0.39 -5.00 7.75
CA ALA A 96 -1.22 -6.17 7.96
C ALA A 96 -0.99 -6.83 9.33
N ALA A 97 0.25 -6.84 9.84
CA ALA A 97 0.57 -7.42 11.14
C ALA A 97 -0.25 -6.81 12.28
N GLY A 98 -0.47 -5.49 12.26
CA GLY A 98 -1.27 -4.78 13.26
C GLY A 98 -2.77 -4.65 12.94
N ALA A 99 -3.23 -5.15 11.80
CA ALA A 99 -4.61 -4.97 11.36
C ALA A 99 -5.53 -6.13 11.81
N PRO A 100 -6.81 -5.85 12.09
CA PRO A 100 -7.86 -6.87 12.16
C PRO A 100 -8.01 -7.66 10.84
N ILE A 101 -8.36 -8.95 10.94
CA ILE A 101 -8.53 -9.85 9.77
C ILE A 101 -9.66 -9.40 8.83
N ASN A 102 -10.73 -8.79 9.37
CA ASN A 102 -11.83 -8.27 8.56
C ASN A 102 -11.44 -7.04 7.71
N LEU A 103 -10.36 -6.34 8.07
CA LEU A 103 -9.81 -5.23 7.28
C LEU A 103 -8.73 -5.68 6.30
N ILE A 104 -7.92 -6.67 6.69
CA ILE A 104 -6.89 -7.28 5.84
C ILE A 104 -6.94 -8.79 6.04
N SER A 105 -7.55 -9.47 5.07
CA SER A 105 -7.81 -10.90 5.10
C SER A 105 -6.50 -11.72 5.12
N LYS A 106 -6.62 -12.99 5.53
CA LYS A 106 -5.48 -13.94 5.47
C LYS A 106 -4.93 -14.07 4.05
N GLU A 107 -5.80 -14.00 3.05
CA GLU A 107 -5.40 -14.08 1.64
C GLU A 107 -4.50 -12.92 1.23
N TRP A 108 -4.88 -11.68 1.58
CA TRP A 108 -4.04 -10.51 1.26
C TRP A 108 -2.70 -10.50 2.01
N ARG A 109 -2.66 -11.06 3.22
CA ARG A 109 -1.41 -11.27 3.96
C ARG A 109 -0.49 -12.26 3.24
N LYS A 110 -1.05 -13.39 2.79
CA LYS A 110 -0.34 -14.42 2.03
C LYS A 110 0.18 -13.85 0.71
N ILE A 111 -0.65 -13.13 -0.04
CA ILE A 111 -0.26 -12.46 -1.29
C ILE A 111 0.90 -11.48 -1.05
N SER A 112 0.86 -10.70 0.03
CA SER A 112 1.94 -9.74 0.33
C SER A 112 3.29 -10.42 0.53
N LEU A 113 3.32 -11.58 1.21
CA LEU A 113 4.54 -12.36 1.39
C LEU A 113 5.00 -13.03 0.09
N GLN A 114 4.08 -13.57 -0.71
CA GLN A 114 4.42 -14.14 -2.02
C GLN A 114 5.03 -13.08 -2.95
N GLN A 115 4.47 -11.88 -2.96
CA GLN A 115 4.96 -10.78 -3.79
C GLN A 115 6.29 -10.21 -3.28
N LEU A 116 6.50 -10.17 -1.95
CA LEU A 116 7.82 -9.87 -1.37
C LEU A 116 8.85 -10.93 -1.78
N HIS A 117 8.51 -12.21 -1.71
CA HIS A 117 9.39 -13.31 -2.14
C HIS A 117 9.83 -13.13 -3.60
N ILE A 118 8.90 -12.83 -4.49
CA ILE A 118 9.19 -12.54 -5.91
C ILE A 118 10.19 -11.37 -6.05
N ALA A 119 9.95 -10.26 -5.34
CA ALA A 119 10.84 -9.10 -5.38
C ALA A 119 12.25 -9.42 -4.85
N LEU A 120 12.36 -10.23 -3.79
CA LEU A 120 13.65 -10.63 -3.21
C LEU A 120 14.43 -11.57 -4.15
N VAL A 121 13.75 -12.55 -4.75
CA VAL A 121 14.35 -13.43 -5.76
C VAL A 121 14.81 -12.62 -6.97
N GLY A 122 14.00 -11.67 -7.44
CA GLY A 122 14.36 -10.77 -8.55
C GLY A 122 15.61 -9.93 -8.29
N GLN A 123 15.92 -9.64 -7.02
CA GLN A 123 17.15 -8.94 -6.61
C GLN A 123 18.33 -9.88 -6.32
N GLY A 124 18.13 -11.20 -6.33
CA GLY A 124 19.15 -12.17 -5.89
C GLY A 124 19.34 -12.25 -4.37
N LYS A 125 18.42 -11.68 -3.57
CA LYS A 125 18.43 -11.72 -2.10
C LYS A 125 17.94 -13.09 -1.57
N THR A 126 18.74 -14.11 -1.81
CA THR A 126 18.34 -15.52 -1.63
C THR A 126 18.09 -15.91 -0.17
N VAL A 127 18.83 -15.33 0.78
CA VAL A 127 18.67 -15.63 2.22
C VAL A 127 17.34 -15.08 2.72
N GLU A 128 17.02 -13.83 2.38
CA GLU A 128 15.78 -13.18 2.74
C GLU A 128 14.58 -13.82 2.06
N ALA A 129 14.72 -14.20 0.78
CA ALA A 129 13.68 -14.94 0.07
C ALA A 129 13.36 -16.27 0.78
N LYS A 130 14.39 -17.05 1.18
CA LYS A 130 14.18 -18.28 1.96
C LYS A 130 13.45 -18.02 3.27
N ALA A 131 13.81 -16.96 4.00
CA ALA A 131 13.14 -16.60 5.25
C ALA A 131 11.65 -16.29 5.03
N VAL A 132 11.30 -15.56 3.97
CA VAL A 132 9.90 -15.28 3.59
C VAL A 132 9.17 -16.56 3.18
N GLN A 133 9.84 -17.47 2.47
CA GLN A 133 9.27 -18.76 2.09
C GLN A 133 8.93 -19.63 3.31
N GLU A 134 9.79 -19.65 4.33
CA GLU A 134 9.51 -20.35 5.58
C GLU A 134 8.36 -19.72 6.36
N GLN A 135 8.21 -18.39 6.29
CA GLN A 135 7.05 -17.71 6.86
C GLN A 135 5.75 -18.10 6.14
N LEU A 136 5.77 -18.19 4.81
CA LEU A 136 4.61 -18.61 4.00
C LEU A 136 4.12 -20.03 4.33
N LYS A 137 5.04 -20.97 4.64
CA LYS A 137 4.69 -22.33 5.03
C LYS A 137 3.96 -22.43 6.38
N LYS A 138 4.11 -21.41 7.23
CA LYS A 138 3.55 -21.37 8.60
C LYS A 138 2.20 -20.65 8.69
N MET A 139 1.69 -20.11 7.57
CA MET A 139 0.42 -19.39 7.50
C MET A 139 -0.76 -20.30 7.18
#